data_AF-A0A7W0Q8U1-F1
#
_entry.id   AF-A0A7W0Q8U1-F1
#
_cell.length_a   1.000
_cell.length_b   1.000
_cell.length_c   1.000
_cell.angle_alpha   90.00
_cell.angle_beta   90.00
_cell.angle_gamma   90.00
#
_symmetry.space_group_name_H-M   'P 1'
#
loop_
_entity.id
_entity.type
_entity.pdbx_description
1 polymer ?
#
loop_
_entity_poly.entity_id
_entity_poly.type
_entity_poly.pdbx_seq_one_letter_code
_entity_poly.pdbx_strand_id
1 'polypeptide(L)'
;MMRPAVAAMLSVVPPALQRAEVARSRPGLLPYMRDWAGEWLAYCAEVGVTCPPSLLELATAMRDVYVHIHDEHGWDLLTPHDARERRSFLARLATKHPELRERAAMLPIFGQDGDLLLIARDQAIHRFTRDDWSNDRPFAGDFDVLLHFLASGARDTEAAASNVL
;
A
#
# COMPACT_ATOMS: atom_id res chain seq x y z
N MET A 1 17.27 -10.70 -8.24
CA MET A 1 16.15 -11.40 -8.90
C MET A 1 14.89 -10.89 -8.22
N MET A 2 13.87 -10.46 -8.98
CA MET A 2 12.62 -9.93 -8.43
C MET A 2 11.75 -11.07 -7.88
N ARG A 3 11.06 -10.84 -6.77
CA ARG A 3 10.14 -11.80 -6.16
C ARG A 3 8.91 -12.05 -7.06
N PRO A 4 8.38 -13.29 -7.09
CA PRO A 4 7.22 -13.62 -7.93
C PRO A 4 5.98 -12.76 -7.65
N ALA A 5 5.68 -12.46 -6.39
CA ALA A 5 4.52 -11.63 -6.02
C ALA A 5 4.65 -10.19 -6.57
N VAL A 6 5.84 -9.60 -6.51
CA VAL A 6 6.14 -8.28 -7.06
C VAL A 6 6.03 -8.30 -8.59
N ALA A 7 6.60 -9.31 -9.24
CA ALA A 7 6.50 -9.44 -10.69
C ALA A 7 5.05 -9.60 -11.18
N ALA A 8 4.25 -10.42 -10.47
CA ALA A 8 2.83 -10.60 -10.77
C ALA A 8 2.07 -9.27 -10.60
N MET A 9 2.30 -8.56 -9.50
CA MET A 9 1.71 -7.26 -9.23
C MET A 9 2.06 -6.21 -10.30
N LEU A 10 3.34 -6.10 -10.68
CA LEU A 10 3.75 -5.14 -11.70
C LEU A 10 3.21 -5.48 -13.09
N SER A 11 2.91 -6.75 -13.37
CA SER A 11 2.35 -7.18 -14.66
C SER A 11 0.90 -6.73 -14.88
N VAL A 12 0.17 -6.41 -13.80
CA VAL A 12 -1.20 -5.90 -13.89
C VAL A 12 -1.29 -4.38 -13.86
N VAL A 13 -0.18 -3.68 -13.62
CA VAL A 13 -0.15 -2.21 -13.68
C VAL A 13 -0.39 -1.76 -15.13
N PRO A 14 -1.35 -0.85 -15.38
CA PRO A 14 -1.64 -0.37 -16.72
C PRO A 14 -0.39 0.16 -17.46
N PRO A 15 -0.20 -0.17 -18.75
CA PRO A 15 0.93 0.36 -19.54
C PRO A 15 0.99 1.90 -19.57
N ALA A 16 -0.15 2.57 -19.37
CA ALA A 16 -0.25 4.02 -19.27
C ALA A 16 0.56 4.63 -18.11
N LEU A 17 0.91 3.82 -17.10
CA LEU A 17 1.64 4.21 -15.91
C LEU A 17 3.13 3.88 -15.97
N GLN A 18 3.60 3.35 -17.10
CA GLN A 18 5.01 3.23 -17.40
C GLN A 18 5.61 4.64 -17.59
N ARG A 19 6.83 4.87 -17.09
CA ARG A 19 7.48 6.19 -17.07
C ARG A 19 7.43 6.92 -18.41
N ALA A 20 7.67 6.21 -19.50
CA ALA A 20 7.68 6.77 -20.85
C ALA A 20 6.31 7.27 -21.33
N GLU A 21 5.22 6.64 -20.88
CA GLU A 21 3.85 7.09 -21.17
C GLU A 21 3.40 8.17 -20.18
N VAL A 22 3.76 8.03 -18.91
CA VAL A 22 3.53 9.07 -17.89
C VAL A 22 4.18 10.39 -18.29
N ALA A 23 5.41 10.37 -18.79
CA ALA A 23 6.09 11.57 -19.25
C ALA A 23 5.33 12.31 -20.37
N ARG A 24 4.54 11.58 -21.17
CA ARG A 24 3.76 12.14 -22.29
C ARG A 24 2.38 12.60 -21.86
N SER A 25 1.68 11.79 -21.07
CA SER A 25 0.25 11.98 -20.77
C SER A 25 -0.02 12.60 -19.40
N ARG A 26 0.86 12.37 -18.42
CA ARG A 26 0.67 12.74 -17.01
C ARG A 26 1.99 13.20 -16.36
N PRO A 27 2.69 14.21 -16.90
CA PRO A 27 4.04 14.58 -16.45
C PRO A 27 4.11 14.99 -14.97
N GLY A 28 2.98 15.42 -14.37
CA GLY A 28 2.88 15.72 -12.94
C GLY A 28 3.17 14.52 -12.01
N LEU A 29 3.12 13.28 -12.50
CA LEU A 29 3.48 12.09 -11.72
C LEU A 29 4.99 11.81 -11.70
N LEU A 30 5.78 12.39 -12.62
CA LEU A 30 7.22 12.11 -12.73
C LEU A 30 8.04 12.39 -11.45
N PRO A 31 7.75 13.43 -10.65
CA PRO A 31 8.46 13.65 -9.38
C PRO A 31 8.30 12.49 -8.38
N TYR A 32 7.18 11.75 -8.47
CA TYR A 32 6.90 10.59 -7.63
C TYR A 32 7.53 9.30 -8.17
N MET A 33 7.97 9.29 -9.43
CA MET A 33 8.58 8.13 -10.06
C MET A 33 10.09 8.11 -9.84
N ARG A 34 10.52 7.65 -8.66
CA ARG A 34 11.92 7.44 -8.30
C ARG A 34 12.08 6.22 -7.41
N ASP A 35 13.31 5.86 -7.09
CA ASP A 35 13.58 4.80 -6.12
C ASP A 35 13.31 5.31 -4.70
N TRP A 36 12.34 4.67 -4.02
CA TRP A 36 11.92 5.01 -2.66
C TRP A 36 12.40 3.99 -1.61
N ALA A 37 13.13 2.95 -2.00
CA ALA A 37 13.41 1.81 -1.12
C ALA A 37 14.14 2.22 0.18
N GLY A 38 15.14 3.11 0.08
CA GLY A 38 15.86 3.60 1.26
C GLY A 38 14.97 4.36 2.25
N GLU A 39 14.02 5.13 1.74
CA GLU A 39 13.10 5.92 2.57
C GLU A 39 12.01 5.06 3.22
N TRP A 40 11.55 4.03 2.51
CA TRP A 40 10.67 3.01 3.07
C TRP A 40 11.35 2.20 4.17
N LEU A 41 12.60 1.78 3.96
CA LEU A 41 13.38 1.05 4.96
C LEU A 41 13.56 1.89 6.23
N ALA A 42 13.90 3.17 6.09
CA ALA A 42 14.02 4.10 7.21
C ALA A 42 12.68 4.30 7.93
N TYR A 43 11.57 4.42 7.19
CA TYR A 43 10.26 4.61 7.79
C TYR A 43 9.76 3.36 8.54
N CYS A 44 10.00 2.18 8.00
CA CYS A 44 9.70 0.92 8.69
C CYS A 44 10.44 0.84 10.03
N ALA A 45 11.73 1.19 10.04
CA ALA A 45 12.53 1.25 11.27
C ALA A 45 12.00 2.29 12.28
N GLU A 46 11.59 3.47 11.80
CA GLU A 46 10.99 4.54 12.61
C GLU A 46 9.71 4.07 13.32
N VAL A 47 8.86 3.29 12.64
CA VAL A 47 7.59 2.77 13.19
C VAL A 47 7.79 1.48 14.01
N GLY A 48 8.94 0.83 13.87
CA GLY A 48 9.25 -0.45 14.52
C GLY A 48 8.55 -1.64 13.85
N VAL A 49 8.39 -1.59 12.53
CA VAL A 49 7.84 -2.67 11.70
C VAL A 49 8.98 -3.24 10.85
N THR A 50 9.08 -4.57 10.74
CA THR A 50 10.03 -5.18 9.80
C THR A 50 9.62 -4.82 8.39
N CYS A 51 10.53 -4.26 7.60
CA CYS A 51 10.24 -3.86 6.23
C CYS A 51 10.10 -5.09 5.33
N PRO A 52 8.95 -5.32 4.68
CA PRO A 52 8.80 -6.44 3.75
C PRO A 52 9.76 -6.27 2.57
N PRO A 53 10.54 -7.29 2.18
CA PRO A 53 11.45 -7.14 1.05
C PRO A 53 10.72 -6.84 -0.27
N SER A 54 9.50 -7.35 -0.45
CA SER A 54 8.66 -7.05 -1.61
C SER A 54 8.21 -5.58 -1.66
N LEU A 55 8.05 -4.91 -0.50
CA LEU A 55 7.79 -3.47 -0.46
C LEU A 55 9.00 -2.69 -1.00
N LEU A 56 10.21 -3.11 -0.63
CA LEU A 56 11.44 -2.49 -1.14
C LEU A 56 11.59 -2.68 -2.65
N GLU A 57 11.28 -3.87 -3.16
CA GLU A 57 11.30 -4.12 -4.61
C GLU A 57 10.28 -3.28 -5.37
N LEU A 58 9.05 -3.14 -4.86
CA LEU A 58 8.05 -2.23 -5.43
C LEU A 58 8.51 -0.76 -5.36
N ALA A 59 9.09 -0.36 -4.23
CA ALA A 59 9.62 0.99 -4.04
C ALA A 59 10.78 1.31 -4.99
N THR A 60 11.59 0.33 -5.36
CA THR A 60 12.61 0.49 -6.40
C THR A 60 11.98 0.55 -7.79
N ALA A 61 10.97 -0.28 -8.07
CA ALA A 61 10.26 -0.29 -9.35
C ALA A 61 9.52 1.03 -9.65
N MET A 62 9.17 1.80 -8.61
CA MET A 62 8.52 3.12 -8.75
C MET A 62 9.29 4.11 -9.63
N ARG A 63 10.60 3.94 -9.82
CA ARG A 63 11.38 4.77 -10.75
C ARG A 63 10.95 4.60 -12.21
N ASP A 64 10.45 3.41 -12.55
CA ASP A 64 10.12 2.99 -13.91
C ASP A 64 8.60 2.89 -14.12
N VAL A 65 7.83 2.64 -13.07
CA VAL A 65 6.37 2.40 -13.12
C VAL A 65 5.67 3.10 -11.97
N TYR A 66 4.61 3.86 -12.23
CA TYR A 66 3.75 4.36 -11.16
C TYR A 66 2.80 3.25 -10.71
N VAL A 67 2.91 2.80 -9.45
CA VAL A 67 2.15 1.64 -8.94
C VAL A 67 0.76 2.08 -8.48
N HIS A 68 -0.20 1.94 -9.39
CA HIS A 68 -1.64 2.06 -9.17
C HIS A 68 -2.31 0.82 -9.71
N ILE A 69 -3.14 0.18 -8.89
CA ILE A 69 -3.66 -1.18 -9.14
C ILE A 69 -5.17 -1.13 -9.06
N HIS A 70 -5.86 -1.84 -9.95
CA HIS A 70 -7.28 -1.63 -10.24
C HIS A 70 -7.52 -0.28 -10.96
N ASP A 71 -8.70 -0.11 -11.56
CA ASP A 71 -9.03 0.97 -12.50
C ASP A 71 -9.28 2.33 -11.81
N GLU A 72 -10.34 3.07 -12.13
CA GLU A 72 -10.52 4.47 -11.68
C GLU A 72 -10.58 4.66 -10.15
N HIS A 73 -10.75 3.58 -9.39
CA HIS A 73 -10.75 3.56 -7.92
C HIS A 73 -9.67 2.62 -7.38
N GLY A 74 -8.48 2.65 -7.97
CA GLY A 74 -7.40 1.74 -7.59
C GLY A 74 -6.70 2.01 -6.26
N TRP A 75 -5.89 1.04 -5.84
CA TRP A 75 -4.94 1.16 -4.74
C TRP A 75 -3.63 1.76 -5.24
N ASP A 76 -3.27 2.92 -4.70
CA ASP A 76 -1.97 3.56 -4.94
C ASP A 76 -0.95 3.12 -3.90
N LEU A 77 0.24 2.73 -4.34
CA LEU A 77 1.38 2.62 -3.43
C LEU A 77 1.72 4.02 -2.94
N LEU A 78 1.60 4.24 -1.63
CA LEU A 78 1.89 5.54 -1.02
C LEU A 78 3.38 5.86 -1.16
N THR A 79 3.73 7.14 -1.19
CA THR A 79 5.11 7.51 -0.88
C THR A 79 5.35 7.40 0.63
N PRO A 80 6.61 7.26 1.09
CA PRO A 80 6.93 7.32 2.53
C PRO A 80 6.50 8.63 3.21
N HIS A 81 6.37 9.72 2.44
CA HIS A 81 5.84 10.98 2.96
C HIS A 81 4.33 10.89 3.17
N ASP A 82 3.58 10.47 2.15
CA ASP A 82 2.12 10.31 2.24
C ASP A 82 1.74 9.33 3.35
N ALA A 83 2.46 8.21 3.46
CA ALA A 83 2.25 7.23 4.51
C ALA A 83 2.44 7.82 5.93
N ARG A 84 3.42 8.71 6.13
CA ARG A 84 3.60 9.47 7.39
C ARG A 84 2.43 10.40 7.66
N GLU A 85 1.94 11.10 6.64
CA GLU A 85 0.78 11.98 6.79
C GLU A 85 -0.48 11.19 7.16
N ARG A 86 -0.73 10.06 6.49
CA ARG A 86 -1.86 9.16 6.79
C ARG A 86 -1.76 8.59 8.19
N ARG A 87 -0.58 8.15 8.64
CA ARG A 87 -0.37 7.67 10.01
C ARG A 87 -0.59 8.78 11.03
N SER A 88 -0.11 9.99 10.76
CA SER A 88 -0.34 11.16 11.64
C SER A 88 -1.82 11.52 11.72
N PHE A 89 -2.56 11.39 10.63
CA PHE A 89 -4.01 11.53 10.60
C PHE A 89 -4.70 10.47 11.47
N LEU A 90 -4.35 9.18 11.31
CA LEU A 90 -4.88 8.10 12.16
C LEU A 90 -4.56 8.33 13.64
N ALA A 91 -3.35 8.78 13.97
CA ALA A 91 -2.97 9.11 15.34
C ALA A 91 -3.83 10.24 15.93
N ARG A 92 -4.14 11.29 15.14
CA ARG A 92 -5.07 12.35 15.56
C ARG A 92 -6.49 11.81 15.75
N LEU A 93 -6.98 10.95 14.86
CA LEU A 93 -8.29 10.31 15.03
C LEU A 93 -8.32 9.45 16.29
N ALA A 94 -7.26 8.70 16.59
CA ALA A 94 -7.14 7.85 17.77
C ALA A 94 -7.19 8.62 19.11
N THR A 95 -6.98 9.94 19.10
CA THR A 95 -7.20 10.79 20.28
C THR A 95 -8.69 10.96 20.62
N LYS A 96 -9.56 10.90 19.61
CA LYS A 96 -11.02 11.01 19.73
C LYS A 96 -11.70 9.64 19.75
N HIS A 97 -11.10 8.67 19.08
CA HIS A 97 -11.59 7.32 18.86
C HIS A 97 -10.54 6.29 19.34
N PRO A 98 -10.49 5.97 20.64
CA PRO A 98 -9.49 5.09 21.23
C PRO A 98 -9.33 3.72 20.55
N GLU A 99 -10.39 3.21 19.94
CA GLU A 99 -10.42 1.98 19.14
C GLU A 99 -9.48 2.00 17.93
N LEU A 100 -9.03 3.19 17.49
CA LEU A 100 -8.09 3.34 16.37
C LEU A 100 -6.62 3.33 16.80
N ARG A 101 -6.32 3.25 18.11
CA ARG A 101 -4.94 3.33 18.61
C ARG A 101 -4.02 2.28 18.02
N GLU A 102 -4.51 1.05 17.87
CA GLU A 102 -3.72 -0.04 17.29
C GLU A 102 -3.41 0.24 15.82
N ARG A 103 -4.41 0.62 15.02
CA ARG A 103 -4.24 1.00 13.61
C ARG A 103 -3.35 2.22 13.42
N ALA A 104 -3.41 3.20 14.31
CA ALA A 104 -2.54 4.37 14.29
C ALA A 104 -1.05 4.01 14.54
N ALA A 105 -0.77 2.85 15.14
CA ALA A 105 0.58 2.35 15.32
C ALA A 105 1.11 1.57 14.10
N MET A 106 0.23 1.14 13.20
CA MET A 106 0.56 0.39 11.99
C MET A 106 1.15 1.29 10.89
N LEU A 107 1.77 0.66 9.89
CA LEU A 107 2.42 1.32 8.76
C LEU A 107 1.47 1.38 7.55
N PRO A 108 0.98 2.55 7.12
CA PRO A 108 0.21 2.66 5.88
C PRO A 108 1.08 2.37 4.67
N ILE A 109 0.56 1.58 3.71
CA ILE A 109 1.30 1.16 2.51
C ILE A 109 0.58 1.50 1.22
N PHE A 110 -0.71 1.19 1.13
CA PHE A 110 -1.56 1.55 0.00
C PHE A 110 -2.71 2.44 0.47
N GLY A 111 -3.18 3.32 -0.42
CA GLY A 111 -4.36 4.14 -0.18
C GLY A 111 -5.33 4.12 -1.36
N GLN A 112 -6.62 4.25 -1.05
CA GLN A 112 -7.71 4.33 -2.03
C GLN A 112 -8.83 5.19 -1.43
N ASP A 113 -9.13 6.36 -1.98
CA ASP A 113 -10.28 7.21 -1.61
C ASP A 113 -10.50 7.47 -0.09
N GLY A 114 -9.43 7.38 0.71
CA GLY A 114 -9.45 7.55 2.17
C GLY A 114 -9.32 6.25 2.97
N ASP A 115 -9.49 5.11 2.31
CA ASP A 115 -9.17 3.79 2.85
C ASP A 115 -7.67 3.53 2.77
N LEU A 116 -7.18 2.69 3.68
CA LEU A 116 -5.77 2.36 3.81
C LEU A 116 -5.57 0.85 4.01
N LEU A 117 -4.52 0.32 3.40
CA LEU A 117 -3.93 -0.95 3.80
C LEU A 117 -2.75 -0.67 4.71
N LEU A 118 -2.72 -1.35 5.86
CA LEU A 118 -1.80 -1.09 6.95
C LEU A 118 -1.01 -2.36 7.27
N ILE A 119 0.29 -2.26 7.51
CA ILE A 119 1.13 -3.36 8.02
C ILE A 119 1.27 -3.24 9.53
N ALA A 120 0.87 -4.29 10.24
CA ALA A 120 1.08 -4.44 11.67
C ALA A 120 2.50 -4.96 11.98
N ARG A 121 2.91 -4.90 13.26
CA ARG A 121 4.27 -5.31 13.68
C ARG A 121 4.55 -6.80 13.45
N ASP A 122 3.52 -7.62 13.55
CA ASP A 122 3.54 -9.05 13.25
C ASP A 122 3.47 -9.36 11.73
N GLN A 123 3.52 -8.32 10.89
CA GLN A 123 3.42 -8.35 9.42
C GLN A 123 2.02 -8.60 8.88
N ALA A 124 1.01 -8.80 9.72
CA ALA A 124 -0.37 -8.90 9.26
C ALA A 124 -0.82 -7.61 8.57
N ILE A 125 -1.65 -7.75 7.55
CA ILE A 125 -2.21 -6.63 6.81
C ILE A 125 -3.60 -6.34 7.35
N HIS A 126 -3.86 -5.11 7.76
CA HIS A 126 -5.17 -4.64 8.20
C HIS A 126 -5.73 -3.65 7.19
N ARG A 127 -7.06 -3.64 7.06
CA ARG A 127 -7.78 -2.60 6.33
C ARG A 127 -8.30 -1.56 7.30
N PHE A 128 -8.09 -0.30 6.97
CA PHE A 128 -8.80 0.83 7.56
C PHE A 128 -9.75 1.39 6.51
N THR A 129 -11.04 1.33 6.81
CA THR A 129 -12.10 1.91 5.98
C THR A 129 -12.57 3.20 6.64
N ARG A 130 -12.55 4.32 5.91
CA ARG A 130 -12.89 5.63 6.50
C ARG A 130 -14.30 5.64 7.10
N ASP A 131 -15.24 4.98 6.44
CA ASP A 131 -16.67 5.04 6.76
C ASP A 131 -17.12 3.84 7.64
N ASP A 132 -16.25 2.84 7.84
CA ASP A 132 -16.46 1.71 8.76
C ASP A 132 -15.14 1.28 9.43
N TRP A 133 -14.62 2.14 10.29
CA TRP A 133 -13.39 1.86 11.01
C TRP A 133 -13.59 0.91 12.21
N SER A 134 -14.80 0.41 12.44
CA SER A 134 -15.10 -0.44 13.60
C SER A 134 -14.64 -1.89 13.40
N ASN A 135 -14.43 -2.32 12.14
CA ASN A 135 -14.07 -3.69 11.78
C ASN A 135 -12.55 -3.92 11.75
N ASP A 136 -12.00 -4.58 12.78
CA ASP A 136 -10.54 -4.73 12.98
C ASP A 136 -9.98 -6.11 12.61
N ARG A 137 -10.52 -6.74 11.57
CA ARG A 137 -10.02 -8.04 11.13
C ARG A 137 -8.79 -7.89 10.23
N PRO A 138 -7.77 -8.75 10.40
CA PRO A 138 -6.71 -8.88 9.41
C PRO A 138 -7.31 -9.19 8.04
N PHE A 139 -6.86 -8.44 7.04
CA PHE A 139 -7.21 -8.59 5.63
C PHE A 139 -6.36 -9.66 4.94
N ALA A 140 -5.05 -9.68 5.23
CA ALA A 140 -4.11 -10.66 4.72
C ALA A 140 -3.07 -11.02 5.79
N GLY A 141 -2.52 -12.23 5.72
CA GLY A 141 -1.54 -12.73 6.70
C GLY A 141 -0.17 -12.05 6.59
N ASP A 142 0.20 -11.61 5.39
CA ASP A 142 1.44 -10.88 5.14
C ASP A 142 1.35 -10.02 3.86
N PHE A 143 2.45 -9.33 3.56
CA PHE A 143 2.52 -8.42 2.41
C PHE A 143 2.54 -9.15 1.05
N ASP A 144 3.15 -10.33 0.93
CA ASP A 144 3.22 -11.06 -0.34
C ASP A 144 1.82 -11.61 -0.72
N VAL A 145 1.07 -12.05 0.29
CA VAL A 145 -0.34 -12.43 0.16
C VAL A 145 -1.19 -11.24 -0.29
N LEU A 146 -0.97 -10.05 0.27
CA LEU A 146 -1.64 -8.83 -0.21
C LEU A 146 -1.34 -8.56 -1.68
N LEU A 147 -0.07 -8.67 -2.11
CA LEU A 147 0.30 -8.45 -3.51
C LEU A 147 -0.39 -9.45 -4.45
N HIS A 148 -0.53 -10.71 -4.04
CA HIS A 148 -1.29 -11.70 -4.80
C HIS A 148 -2.77 -11.35 -4.91
N PHE A 149 -3.39 -10.88 -3.82
CA PHE A 149 -4.76 -10.40 -3.85
C PHE A 149 -4.94 -9.25 -4.84
N LEU A 150 -4.10 -8.21 -4.75
CA LEU A 150 -4.19 -7.04 -5.64
C LEU A 150 -3.91 -7.41 -7.10
N ALA A 151 -2.95 -8.31 -7.36
CA ALA A 151 -2.65 -8.81 -8.69
C ALA A 151 -3.78 -9.67 -9.29
N SER A 152 -4.63 -10.28 -8.48
CA SER A 152 -5.73 -11.13 -8.96
C SER A 152 -6.87 -10.33 -9.62
N GLY A 153 -6.93 -9.01 -9.39
CA GLY A 153 -8.05 -8.19 -9.81
C GLY A 153 -9.34 -8.45 -9.03
N ALA A 154 -9.29 -9.27 -7.97
CA ALA A 154 -10.40 -9.46 -7.05
C ALA A 154 -10.86 -8.10 -6.53
N ARG A 155 -12.15 -7.81 -6.69
CA ARG A 155 -12.73 -6.59 -6.14
C ARG A 155 -12.76 -6.72 -4.63
N ASP A 156 -12.26 -5.68 -3.97
CA ASP A 156 -12.29 -5.56 -2.52
C ASP A 156 -13.72 -5.44 -2.00
N THR A 157 -14.36 -6.59 -1.87
CA THR A 157 -15.62 -6.81 -1.16
C THR A 157 -15.27 -7.60 0.10
N GLU A 158 -15.96 -7.38 1.21
CA GLU A 158 -15.70 -8.11 2.48
C GLU A 158 -15.64 -9.65 2.29
N ALA A 159 -16.28 -10.19 1.24
CA ALA A 159 -16.30 -11.61 0.89
C ALA A 159 -15.14 -12.08 -0.01
N ALA A 160 -14.42 -11.19 -0.70
CA ALA A 160 -13.40 -11.57 -1.68
C ALA A 160 -12.07 -11.98 -1.04
N ALA A 161 -11.70 -11.36 0.08
CA ALA A 161 -10.44 -11.67 0.77
C ALA A 161 -10.38 -13.12 1.29
N SER A 162 -11.51 -13.71 1.67
CA SER A 162 -11.54 -15.10 2.17
C SER A 162 -11.45 -16.17 1.08
N ASN A 163 -11.60 -15.82 -0.20
CA ASN A 163 -11.61 -16.80 -1.31
C ASN A 163 -10.30 -16.82 -2.12
N VAL A 164 -9.39 -15.89 -1.86
CA VAL A 164 -8.06 -15.80 -2.52
C VAL A 164 -6.93 -16.31 -1.62
N LEU A 165 -7.22 -16.49 -0.32
CA LEU A 165 -6.37 -17.11 0.70
C LEU A 165 -6.61 -18.63 0.77
#